data_AF-A0AAU9KE46-F1
#
_entry.id   AF-A0AAU9KE46-F1
#
_cell.length_a   1.000
_cell.length_b   1.000
_cell.length_c   1.000
_cell.angle_alpha   90.00
_cell.angle_beta   90.00
_cell.angle_gamma   90.00
#
_symmetry.space_group_name_H-M   'P 1'
#
loop_
_entity.id
_entity.type
_entity.pdbx_description
1 polymer ?
#
loop_
_entity_poly.entity_id
_entity_poly.type
_entity_poly.pdbx_seq_one_letter_code
_entity_poly.pdbx_strand_id
1 'polypeptide(L)'
;MEMDHFTNVQSRKILDGIAHSEINSIIVPEFSIVLTSRMTPFGVILRTEIPKNAINAYQNIGSIVFEIHLEGKYPYQPPKILCETIFSYPSISDGRDLLAEILETSWSPKVKISDLIKKIPKFVEKLSKTNILRHLNIGKFHLGHPMHLTSWALKENMAYFICHEIDLKLPIIKHERIIVITHTRILILSVSKDFLGVGHLISWASLDSIYTIIRSRSQENKVVIQWKKVARERQISQQFLIDQASEFVTLVCSNIRKLGDLYNKNLENELESDEINLNEGNSKILEEISKYESMFESINKIETVDSLMVLYQKAIEYYSLKDEAMYQKLIQRMHLFLSKKNIMKMFEKRKKLEEGKNMENLEDEKEKLI
;
A
#
# COMPACT_ATOMS: atom_id res chain seq x y z
N MET A 1 -4.93 -5.06 -41.85
CA MET A 1 -3.72 -5.06 -41.00
C MET A 1 -2.60 -4.14 -41.53
N GLU A 2 -2.58 -3.75 -42.80
CA GLU A 2 -1.54 -2.83 -43.34
C GLU A 2 -1.85 -1.32 -43.19
N MET A 3 -3.12 -0.92 -43.02
CA MET A 3 -3.49 0.51 -42.83
C MET A 3 -3.05 1.09 -41.47
N ASP A 4 -2.98 0.28 -40.41
CA ASP A 4 -2.51 0.72 -39.09
C ASP A 4 -1.00 0.96 -39.07
N HIS A 5 -0.25 0.28 -39.93
CA HIS A 5 1.20 0.42 -39.95
C HIS A 5 1.64 1.75 -40.60
N PHE A 6 0.90 2.22 -41.61
CA PHE A 6 1.21 3.44 -42.36
C PHE A 6 0.86 4.72 -41.57
N THR A 7 -0.27 4.72 -40.86
CA THR A 7 -0.69 5.82 -39.97
C THR A 7 0.27 5.99 -38.79
N ASN A 8 0.82 4.89 -38.26
CA ASN A 8 1.79 4.92 -37.18
C ASN A 8 3.14 5.53 -37.62
N VAL A 9 3.60 5.23 -38.83
CA VAL A 9 4.87 5.77 -39.38
C VAL A 9 4.78 7.27 -39.68
N GLN A 10 3.67 7.76 -40.25
CA GLN A 10 3.48 9.20 -40.47
C GLN A 10 3.31 9.98 -39.16
N SER A 11 2.55 9.43 -38.20
CA SER A 11 2.38 10.04 -36.88
C SER A 11 3.72 10.14 -36.13
N ARG A 12 4.59 9.12 -36.23
CA ARG A 12 5.96 9.15 -35.68
C ARG A 12 6.81 10.24 -36.32
N LYS A 13 6.82 10.38 -37.65
CA LYS A 13 7.57 11.46 -38.32
C LYS A 13 7.08 12.87 -37.94
N ILE A 14 5.78 13.03 -37.72
CA ILE A 14 5.20 14.30 -37.27
C ILE A 14 5.57 14.58 -35.82
N LEU A 15 5.47 13.57 -34.94
CA LEU A 15 5.89 13.69 -33.54
C LEU A 15 7.40 13.95 -33.43
N ASP A 16 8.23 13.32 -34.25
CA ASP A 16 9.67 13.60 -34.31
C ASP A 16 9.94 15.02 -34.81
N GLY A 17 9.20 15.51 -35.82
CA GLY A 17 9.32 16.90 -36.30
C GLY A 17 8.87 17.95 -35.28
N ILE A 18 7.76 17.70 -34.58
CA ILE A 18 7.26 18.56 -33.49
C ILE A 18 8.22 18.52 -32.31
N ALA A 19 8.66 17.32 -31.90
CA ALA A 19 9.63 17.16 -30.83
C ALA A 19 10.95 17.84 -31.19
N HIS A 20 11.51 17.61 -32.38
CA HIS A 20 12.79 18.24 -32.77
C HIS A 20 12.69 19.77 -32.88
N SER A 21 11.59 20.32 -33.38
CA SER A 21 11.40 21.78 -33.45
C SER A 21 11.17 22.42 -32.08
N GLU A 22 10.46 21.74 -31.17
CA GLU A 22 10.30 22.19 -29.78
C GLU A 22 11.58 21.99 -28.95
N ILE A 23 12.25 20.84 -29.03
CA ILE A 23 13.47 20.53 -28.24
C ILE A 23 14.60 21.52 -28.54
N ASN A 24 14.85 21.82 -29.82
CA ASN A 24 15.92 22.76 -30.20
C ASN A 24 15.63 24.22 -29.80
N SER A 25 14.39 24.54 -29.39
CA SER A 25 13.99 25.87 -28.92
C SER A 25 13.78 25.96 -27.41
N ILE A 26 13.86 24.84 -26.67
CA ILE A 26 13.67 24.80 -25.21
C ILE A 26 15.04 24.78 -24.53
N ILE A 27 15.75 25.91 -24.61
CA ILE A 27 16.62 26.30 -23.51
C ILE A 27 15.68 26.99 -22.53
N VAL A 28 15.49 26.42 -21.34
CA VAL A 28 14.87 27.15 -20.23
C VAL A 28 16.04 27.74 -19.43
N PRO A 29 16.57 28.92 -19.81
CA PRO A 29 17.81 29.46 -19.24
C PRO A 29 17.70 29.69 -17.73
N GLU A 30 16.48 29.87 -17.24
CA GLU A 30 16.18 30.17 -15.84
C GLU A 30 16.49 29.01 -14.87
N PHE A 31 16.59 27.76 -15.34
CA PHE A 31 16.75 26.59 -14.47
C PHE A 31 17.87 25.62 -14.89
N SER A 32 18.64 25.92 -15.94
CA SER A 32 19.66 25.00 -16.48
C SER A 32 19.14 23.57 -16.69
N ILE A 33 17.88 23.43 -17.10
CA ILE A 33 17.24 22.13 -17.31
C ILE A 33 17.84 21.47 -18.54
N VAL A 34 18.34 20.25 -18.38
CA VAL A 34 18.81 19.43 -19.49
C VAL A 34 17.62 18.66 -20.05
N LEU A 35 17.36 18.86 -21.35
CA LEU A 35 16.33 18.16 -22.09
C LEU A 35 16.99 17.19 -23.07
N THR A 36 16.67 15.90 -22.95
CA THR A 36 17.04 14.90 -23.94
C THR A 36 15.78 14.18 -24.44
N SER A 37 15.83 13.64 -25.65
CA SER A 37 14.70 12.89 -26.22
C SER A 37 15.13 11.52 -26.68
N ARG A 38 14.24 10.53 -26.53
CA ARG A 38 14.38 9.22 -27.16
C ARG A 38 13.07 8.80 -27.82
N MET A 39 13.19 8.14 -28.97
CA MET A 39 12.05 7.55 -29.65
C MET A 39 11.82 6.14 -29.11
N THR A 40 10.56 5.77 -28.90
CA THR A 40 10.13 4.44 -28.46
C THR A 40 9.08 3.89 -29.43
N PRO A 41 8.74 2.59 -29.37
CA PRO A 41 7.62 2.05 -30.12
C PRO A 41 6.27 2.73 -29.80
N PHE A 42 6.15 3.36 -28.64
CA PHE A 42 4.91 3.96 -28.14
C PHE A 42 4.79 5.47 -28.40
N GLY A 43 5.89 6.13 -28.75
CA GLY A 43 5.94 7.58 -28.95
C GLY A 43 7.30 8.18 -28.62
N VAL A 44 7.32 9.49 -28.39
CA VAL A 44 8.54 10.22 -28.01
C VAL A 44 8.56 10.40 -26.50
N ILE A 45 9.70 10.11 -25.87
CA ILE A 45 9.92 10.42 -24.45
C ILE A 45 10.91 11.58 -24.37
N LEU A 46 10.50 12.64 -23.66
CA LEU A 46 11.35 13.76 -23.31
C LEU A 46 11.81 13.60 -21.86
N ARG A 47 13.11 13.52 -21.64
CA ARG A 47 13.72 13.45 -20.31
C ARG A 47 14.15 14.85 -19.90
N THR A 48 13.61 15.32 -18.79
CA THR A 48 13.95 16.62 -18.19
C THR A 48 14.67 16.38 -16.86
N GLU A 49 15.84 16.98 -16.71
CA GLU A 49 16.66 16.86 -15.51
C GLU A 49 16.71 18.20 -14.77
N ILE A 50 16.16 18.22 -13.55
CA ILE A 50 16.14 19.39 -12.69
C ILE A 50 17.39 19.36 -11.83
N PRO A 51 18.29 20.35 -11.98
CA PRO A 51 19.53 20.36 -11.24
C PRO A 51 19.30 20.74 -9.77
N LYS A 52 20.21 20.27 -8.90
CA LYS A 52 20.23 20.52 -7.46
C LYS A 52 19.94 21.96 -7.05
N ASN A 53 20.55 22.92 -7.75
CA ASN A 53 20.46 24.35 -7.46
C ASN A 53 19.07 24.94 -7.74
N ALA A 54 18.23 24.27 -8.53
CA ALA A 54 16.88 24.71 -8.80
C ALA A 54 15.89 24.33 -7.67
N ILE A 55 16.29 23.46 -6.72
CA ILE A 55 15.40 22.96 -5.68
C ILE A 55 16.07 23.07 -4.30
N ASN A 56 15.77 24.15 -3.58
CA ASN A 56 16.33 24.41 -2.26
C ASN A 56 16.00 23.33 -1.21
N ALA A 57 14.89 22.60 -1.39
CA ALA A 57 14.40 21.66 -0.38
C ALA A 57 15.12 20.30 -0.37
N TYR A 58 15.87 19.96 -1.43
CA TYR A 58 16.49 18.64 -1.59
C TYR A 58 18.01 18.74 -1.82
N GLN A 59 18.71 19.48 -0.96
CA GLN A 59 20.15 19.75 -1.09
C GLN A 59 21.04 18.51 -0.99
N ASN A 60 20.53 17.34 -0.62
CA ASN A 60 21.33 16.10 -0.60
C ASN A 60 21.19 15.29 -1.88
N ILE A 61 20.35 15.74 -2.82
CA ILE A 61 20.01 15.01 -4.03
C ILE A 61 20.68 15.71 -5.21
N GLY A 62 21.30 14.92 -6.10
CA GLY A 62 22.03 15.44 -7.26
C GLY A 62 21.09 16.12 -8.25
N SER A 63 20.30 15.33 -8.98
CA SER A 63 19.32 15.85 -9.92
C SER A 63 18.03 15.03 -9.85
N ILE A 64 16.90 15.71 -10.09
CA ILE A 64 15.59 15.08 -10.13
C ILE A 64 15.15 14.97 -11.59
N VAL A 65 14.96 13.73 -12.03
CA VAL A 65 14.64 13.40 -13.41
C VAL A 65 13.14 13.13 -13.53
N PHE A 66 12.53 13.74 -14.53
CA PHE A 66 11.18 13.41 -14.99
C PHE A 66 11.21 13.01 -16.46
N GLU A 67 10.30 12.12 -16.85
CA GLU A 67 10.05 11.73 -18.23
C GLU A 67 8.65 12.21 -18.65
N ILE A 68 8.57 12.87 -19.80
CA ILE A 68 7.34 13.33 -20.43
C ILE A 68 7.08 12.46 -21.65
N HIS A 69 6.04 11.65 -21.59
CA HIS A 69 5.67 10.70 -22.62
C HIS A 69 4.67 11.32 -23.59
N LEU A 70 5.10 11.55 -24.83
CA LEU A 70 4.30 12.04 -25.94
C LEU A 70 3.82 10.83 -26.76
N GLU A 71 2.73 10.21 -26.31
CA GLU A 71 2.15 8.99 -26.87
C GLU A 71 0.88 9.28 -27.69
N GLY A 72 0.51 8.35 -28.57
CA GLY A 72 -0.80 8.35 -29.24
C GLY A 72 -1.04 9.56 -30.13
N LYS A 73 -2.12 10.31 -29.84
CA LYS A 73 -2.60 11.45 -30.63
C LYS A 73 -2.18 12.82 -30.06
N TYR A 74 -1.03 12.90 -29.39
CA TYR A 74 -0.49 14.17 -28.92
C TYR A 74 -0.46 15.23 -30.07
N PRO A 75 -0.86 16.50 -29.83
CA PRO A 75 -1.23 17.13 -28.55
C PRO A 75 -2.72 17.02 -28.17
N TYR A 76 -3.55 16.36 -28.97
CA TYR A 76 -4.97 16.17 -28.67
C TYR A 76 -5.21 15.22 -27.50
N GLN A 77 -4.27 14.31 -27.27
CA GLN A 77 -4.17 13.50 -26.06
C GLN A 77 -3.14 14.11 -25.10
N PRO A 78 -3.43 14.19 -23.79
CA PRO A 78 -2.46 14.67 -22.81
C PRO A 78 -1.19 13.81 -22.79
N PRO A 79 -0.01 14.41 -22.58
CA PRO A 79 1.20 13.65 -22.29
C PRO A 79 1.08 13.01 -20.89
N LYS A 80 1.93 12.03 -20.59
CA LYS A 80 2.09 11.55 -19.21
C LYS A 80 3.39 12.07 -18.64
N ILE A 81 3.42 12.34 -17.34
CA ILE A 81 4.64 12.78 -16.66
C ILE A 81 4.98 11.81 -15.56
N LEU A 82 6.12 11.15 -15.68
CA LEU A 82 6.61 10.18 -14.73
C LEU A 82 7.83 10.76 -14.01
N CYS A 83 7.95 10.47 -12.71
CA CYS A 83 9.17 10.78 -11.97
C CYS A 83 10.09 9.56 -12.00
N GLU A 84 11.38 9.76 -12.29
CA GLU A 84 12.37 8.69 -12.30
C GLU A 84 13.29 8.72 -11.07
N THR A 85 13.56 9.88 -10.49
CA THR A 85 14.43 9.97 -9.31
C THR A 85 13.64 9.69 -8.02
N ILE A 86 14.16 8.82 -7.16
CA ILE A 86 13.69 8.71 -5.77
C ILE A 86 14.27 9.88 -4.98
N PHE A 87 13.40 10.74 -4.46
CA PHE A 87 13.82 11.88 -3.64
C PHE A 87 13.02 12.06 -2.33
N SER A 88 12.07 11.16 -2.09
CA SER A 88 11.18 11.17 -0.93
C SER A 88 10.76 9.75 -0.58
N TYR A 89 10.30 9.56 0.66
CA TYR A 89 9.68 8.31 1.11
C TYR A 89 8.33 8.62 1.79
N PRO A 90 7.18 8.14 1.26
CA PRO A 90 7.06 7.32 0.06
C PRO A 90 7.48 8.08 -1.21
N SER A 91 7.94 7.34 -2.21
CA SER A 91 8.43 7.93 -3.46
C SER A 91 7.29 8.04 -4.46
N ILE A 92 7.29 9.12 -5.24
CA ILE A 92 6.44 9.28 -6.42
C ILE A 92 7.08 8.72 -7.70
N SER A 93 8.31 8.19 -7.60
CA SER A 93 9.03 7.55 -8.69
C SER A 93 8.63 6.08 -8.86
N ASP A 94 7.33 5.86 -9.07
CA ASP A 94 6.75 4.52 -9.10
C ASP A 94 5.88 4.24 -10.35
N GLY A 95 5.95 5.14 -11.34
CA GLY A 95 5.29 4.98 -12.64
C GLY A 95 3.87 5.55 -12.71
N ARG A 96 3.43 6.28 -11.68
CA ARG A 96 2.20 7.08 -11.75
C ARG A 96 2.38 8.32 -12.62
N ASP A 97 1.32 8.70 -13.31
CA ASP A 97 1.22 9.94 -14.07
C ASP A 97 0.91 11.12 -13.15
N LEU A 98 1.76 12.14 -13.24
CA LEU A 98 1.76 13.35 -12.40
C LEU A 98 1.26 14.59 -13.15
N LEU A 99 0.75 14.45 -14.38
CA LEU A 99 0.33 15.59 -15.20
C LEU A 99 -0.66 16.49 -14.45
N ALA A 100 -1.68 15.92 -13.82
CA ALA A 100 -2.74 16.69 -13.18
C ALA A 100 -2.21 17.56 -12.03
N GLU A 101 -1.28 17.01 -11.25
CA GLU A 101 -0.70 17.68 -10.08
C GLU A 101 0.35 18.73 -10.47
N ILE A 102 1.06 18.53 -11.57
CA ILE A 102 2.03 19.51 -12.11
C ILE A 102 1.30 20.63 -12.85
N LEU A 103 0.29 20.29 -13.66
CA LEU A 103 -0.40 21.27 -14.49
C LEU A 103 -1.39 22.12 -13.68
N GLU A 104 -2.01 21.53 -12.65
CA GLU A 104 -3.05 22.12 -11.78
C GLU A 104 -4.32 22.60 -12.52
N THR A 105 -4.40 22.37 -13.84
CA THR A 105 -5.54 22.67 -14.71
C THR A 105 -5.80 21.49 -15.64
N SER A 106 -6.95 21.48 -16.31
CA SER A 106 -7.21 20.51 -17.37
C SER A 106 -6.25 20.69 -18.54
N TRP A 107 -5.84 19.57 -19.15
CA TRP A 107 -5.04 19.61 -20.37
C TRP A 107 -5.80 20.25 -21.52
N SER A 108 -5.07 21.01 -22.35
CA SER A 108 -5.55 21.52 -23.63
C SER A 108 -4.42 21.42 -24.65
N PRO A 109 -4.70 21.14 -25.94
CA PRO A 109 -3.66 21.11 -26.98
C PRO A 109 -2.91 22.42 -27.18
N LYS A 110 -3.37 23.52 -26.57
CA LYS A 110 -2.70 24.82 -26.55
C LYS A 110 -1.56 24.91 -25.53
N VAL A 111 -1.53 24.01 -24.55
CA VAL A 111 -0.49 23.97 -23.51
C VAL A 111 0.80 23.45 -24.14
N LYS A 112 1.87 24.24 -24.06
CA LYS A 112 3.18 23.85 -24.60
C LYS A 112 3.95 23.00 -23.60
N ILE A 113 4.81 22.10 -24.10
CA ILE A 113 5.72 21.31 -23.25
C ILE A 113 6.65 22.20 -22.43
N SER A 114 7.09 23.33 -22.99
CA SER A 114 7.93 24.29 -22.27
C SER A 114 7.25 24.88 -21.04
N ASP A 115 5.95 25.17 -21.11
CA ASP A 115 5.17 25.66 -19.99
C ASP A 115 5.03 24.58 -18.91
N LEU A 116 4.87 23.32 -19.32
CA LEU A 116 4.80 22.18 -18.43
C LEU A 116 6.12 21.96 -17.68
N ILE A 117 7.25 21.96 -18.39
CA ILE A 117 8.60 21.81 -17.81
C ILE A 117 8.86 22.90 -16.76
N LYS A 118 8.47 24.16 -17.04
CA LYS A 118 8.61 25.28 -16.09
C LYS A 118 7.82 25.11 -14.79
N LYS A 119 6.76 24.29 -14.77
CA LYS A 119 5.98 24.03 -13.57
C LYS A 119 6.59 22.95 -12.66
N ILE A 120 7.43 22.06 -13.19
CA ILE A 120 7.96 20.93 -12.42
C ILE A 120 8.78 21.36 -11.19
N PRO A 121 9.69 22.36 -11.25
CA PRO A 121 10.43 22.79 -10.06
C PRO A 121 9.51 23.26 -8.92
N LYS A 122 8.46 24.04 -9.25
CA LYS A 122 7.47 24.50 -8.27
C LYS A 122 6.67 23.33 -7.67
N PHE A 123 6.32 22.34 -8.49
CA PHE A 123 5.67 21.12 -8.02
C PHE A 123 6.56 20.36 -7.02
N VAL A 124 7.84 20.18 -7.33
CA VAL A 124 8.79 19.53 -6.40
C VAL A 124 8.95 20.33 -5.11
N GLU A 125 9.03 21.66 -5.19
CA GLU A 125 9.11 22.51 -4.00
C GLU A 125 7.84 22.38 -3.14
N LYS A 126 6.66 22.34 -3.77
CA LYS A 126 5.38 22.10 -3.09
C LYS A 126 5.37 20.74 -2.39
N LEU A 127 5.85 19.68 -3.04
CA LEU A 127 5.95 18.35 -2.46
C LEU A 127 6.78 18.33 -1.18
N SER A 128 7.90 19.05 -1.16
CA SER A 128 8.79 19.13 -0.01
C SER A 128 8.17 19.81 1.22
N LYS A 129 7.20 20.70 0.99
CA LYS A 129 6.50 21.46 2.03
C LYS A 129 5.23 20.77 2.51
N THR A 130 4.67 19.85 1.71
CA THR A 130 3.45 19.12 2.06
C THR A 130 3.72 17.93 2.99
N ASN A 131 2.73 17.62 3.84
CA ASN A 131 2.71 16.40 4.64
C ASN A 131 2.93 15.17 3.74
N ILE A 132 3.84 14.31 4.18
CA ILE A 132 4.27 13.09 3.48
C ILE A 132 3.10 12.15 3.12
N LEU A 133 2.04 12.14 3.92
CA LEU A 133 0.83 11.35 3.66
C LEU A 133 0.11 11.80 2.39
N ARG A 134 0.26 13.06 1.98
CA ARG A 134 -0.31 13.54 0.71
C ARG A 134 0.36 12.90 -0.49
N HIS A 135 1.64 12.52 -0.38
CA HIS A 135 2.36 11.84 -1.46
C HIS A 135 1.72 10.50 -1.84
N LEU A 136 0.98 9.88 -0.90
CA LEU A 136 0.22 8.65 -1.16
C LEU A 136 -0.86 8.84 -2.23
N ASN A 137 -1.49 10.01 -2.30
CA ASN A 137 -2.66 10.28 -3.14
C ASN A 137 -2.36 11.12 -4.38
N ILE A 138 -1.09 11.43 -4.63
CA ILE A 138 -0.65 12.19 -5.79
C ILE A 138 -0.52 11.27 -6.99
N GLY A 139 -0.98 11.71 -8.15
CA GLY A 139 -0.81 11.02 -9.42
C GLY A 139 -1.77 9.85 -9.64
N LYS A 140 -1.78 9.32 -10.86
CA LYS A 140 -2.70 8.26 -11.28
C LYS A 140 -2.01 7.17 -12.07
N PHE A 141 -2.48 5.94 -11.89
CA PHE A 141 -2.09 4.82 -12.75
C PHE A 141 -3.14 4.61 -13.83
N HIS A 142 -2.69 4.36 -15.06
CA HIS A 142 -3.56 4.15 -16.21
C HIS A 142 -3.52 2.68 -16.63
N LEU A 143 -4.68 2.02 -16.61
CA LEU A 143 -4.78 0.63 -17.05
C LEU A 143 -4.43 0.52 -18.55
N GLY A 144 -3.78 -0.58 -18.92
CA GLY A 144 -3.25 -0.83 -20.25
C GLY A 144 -2.00 -0.02 -20.61
N HIS A 145 -1.49 0.84 -19.72
CA HIS A 145 -0.27 1.58 -20.02
C HIS A 145 0.95 0.64 -20.06
N PRO A 146 1.78 0.70 -21.11
CA PRO A 146 3.07 0.02 -21.14
C PRO A 146 4.03 0.63 -20.11
N MET A 147 4.70 -0.22 -19.34
CA MET A 147 5.68 0.18 -18.34
C MET A 147 6.95 -0.65 -18.48
N HIS A 148 8.11 0.02 -18.44
CA HIS A 148 9.41 -0.65 -18.55
C HIS A 148 9.82 -1.25 -17.20
N LEU A 149 10.16 -2.54 -17.18
CA LEU A 149 10.49 -3.26 -15.94
C LEU A 149 11.78 -2.77 -15.28
N THR A 150 12.72 -2.27 -16.08
CA THR A 150 13.98 -1.69 -15.61
C THR A 150 13.78 -0.45 -14.73
N SER A 151 12.62 0.21 -14.83
CA SER A 151 12.29 1.40 -14.04
C SER A 151 12.31 1.15 -12.54
N TRP A 152 12.12 -0.10 -12.08
CA TRP A 152 12.10 -0.43 -10.65
C TRP A 152 13.29 -1.27 -10.19
N ALA A 153 14.01 -1.91 -11.11
CA ALA A 153 15.10 -2.84 -10.78
C ALA A 153 16.24 -2.21 -9.96
N LEU A 154 16.48 -0.91 -10.15
CA LEU A 154 17.57 -0.16 -9.50
C LEU A 154 17.08 0.74 -8.35
N LYS A 155 15.78 0.70 -8.05
CA LYS A 155 15.14 1.58 -7.08
C LYS A 155 15.08 0.88 -5.72
N GLU A 156 15.68 1.50 -4.70
CA GLU A 156 15.70 0.94 -3.34
C GLU A 156 14.26 0.69 -2.85
N ASN A 157 14.03 -0.44 -2.17
CA ASN A 157 12.71 -0.85 -1.67
C ASN A 157 11.61 -0.93 -2.74
N MET A 158 12.00 -1.10 -4.00
CA MET A 158 11.12 -1.47 -5.11
C MET A 158 11.69 -2.68 -5.83
N ALA A 159 10.83 -3.51 -6.38
CA ALA A 159 11.25 -4.66 -7.19
C ALA A 159 10.10 -5.12 -8.07
N TYR A 160 10.40 -5.95 -9.06
CA TYR A 160 9.40 -6.69 -9.81
C TYR A 160 9.67 -8.19 -9.72
N PHE A 161 8.61 -8.98 -9.78
CA PHE A 161 8.64 -10.44 -9.68
C PHE A 161 7.83 -11.02 -10.83
N ILE A 162 8.45 -11.89 -11.63
CA ILE A 162 7.75 -12.66 -12.65
C ILE A 162 7.02 -13.80 -11.92
N CYS A 163 5.76 -14.03 -12.28
CA CYS A 163 4.91 -14.99 -11.58
C CYS A 163 3.78 -15.53 -12.46
N HIS A 164 3.06 -16.50 -11.92
CA HIS A 164 1.82 -17.01 -12.50
C HIS A 164 0.64 -16.75 -11.56
N GLU A 165 -0.34 -15.97 -12.01
CA GLU A 165 -1.62 -15.79 -11.33
C GLU A 165 -2.50 -17.03 -11.57
N ILE A 166 -3.03 -17.61 -10.50
CA ILE A 166 -3.93 -18.78 -10.55
C ILE A 166 -5.38 -18.27 -10.58
N ASP A 167 -6.17 -18.70 -11.57
CA ASP A 167 -7.60 -18.40 -11.61
C ASP A 167 -8.33 -19.17 -10.50
N LEU A 168 -9.06 -18.45 -9.64
CA LEU A 168 -9.78 -19.04 -8.51
C LEU A 168 -10.94 -19.96 -8.93
N LYS A 169 -11.58 -19.70 -10.07
CA LYS A 169 -12.67 -20.52 -10.61
C LYS A 169 -12.13 -21.72 -11.36
N LEU A 170 -10.99 -21.57 -12.02
CA LEU A 170 -10.35 -22.61 -12.82
C LEU A 170 -8.86 -22.72 -12.47
N PRO A 171 -8.47 -23.39 -11.36
CA PRO A 171 -7.08 -23.43 -10.87
C PRO A 171 -6.04 -24.02 -11.84
N ILE A 172 -6.51 -24.73 -12.87
CA ILE A 172 -5.68 -25.27 -13.95
C ILE A 172 -5.17 -24.13 -14.86
N ILE A 173 -5.95 -23.06 -15.01
CA ILE A 173 -5.59 -21.89 -15.81
C ILE A 173 -4.65 -21.01 -14.99
N LYS A 174 -3.47 -20.76 -15.57
CA LYS A 174 -2.44 -19.90 -15.02
C LYS A 174 -2.16 -18.80 -16.02
N HIS A 175 -2.07 -17.57 -15.52
CA HIS A 175 -1.72 -16.43 -16.34
C HIS A 175 -0.34 -15.90 -15.96
N GLU A 176 0.53 -15.76 -16.95
CA GLU A 176 1.82 -15.11 -16.75
C GLU A 176 1.62 -13.62 -16.42
N ARG A 177 2.24 -13.18 -15.33
CA ARG A 177 2.13 -11.83 -14.79
C ARG A 177 3.49 -11.36 -14.30
N ILE A 178 3.62 -10.03 -14.20
CA ILE A 178 4.69 -9.40 -13.44
C ILE A 178 4.03 -8.61 -12.31
N ILE A 179 4.48 -8.84 -11.07
CA ILE A 179 4.08 -8.03 -9.93
C ILE A 179 5.19 -7.04 -9.62
N VAL A 180 4.87 -5.75 -9.63
CA VAL A 180 5.78 -4.69 -9.19
C VAL A 180 5.38 -4.24 -7.79
N ILE A 181 6.34 -4.22 -6.88
CA ILE A 181 6.19 -3.67 -5.55
C ILE A 181 6.88 -2.32 -5.50
N THR A 182 6.12 -1.28 -5.20
CA THR A 182 6.61 0.08 -4.99
C THR A 182 6.61 0.40 -3.49
N HIS A 183 7.02 1.61 -3.09
CA HIS A 183 6.90 2.03 -1.69
C HIS A 183 5.46 2.00 -1.17
N THR A 184 4.46 2.14 -2.05
CA THR A 184 3.05 2.36 -1.63
C THR A 184 2.03 1.51 -2.37
N ARG A 185 2.43 0.86 -3.46
CA ARG A 185 1.52 0.15 -4.37
C ARG A 185 2.05 -1.22 -4.73
N ILE A 186 1.12 -2.12 -5.05
CA ILE A 186 1.34 -3.32 -5.84
C ILE A 186 0.76 -3.06 -7.23
N LEU A 187 1.55 -3.24 -8.27
CA LEU A 187 1.11 -3.18 -9.66
C LEU A 187 1.15 -4.59 -10.25
N ILE A 188 0.11 -4.97 -10.99
CA ILE A 188 0.04 -6.25 -11.69
C ILE A 188 0.03 -5.96 -13.18
N LEU A 189 1.04 -6.46 -13.88
CA LEU A 189 1.27 -6.24 -15.30
C LEU A 189 1.06 -7.55 -16.08
N SER A 190 0.55 -7.46 -17.30
CA SER A 190 0.67 -8.53 -18.30
C SER A 190 2.00 -8.39 -19.04
N VAL A 191 2.65 -9.52 -19.31
CA VAL A 191 3.86 -9.54 -20.13
C VAL A 191 3.52 -9.14 -21.56
N SER A 192 4.23 -8.16 -22.12
CA SER A 192 4.10 -7.84 -23.55
C SER A 192 4.79 -8.93 -24.37
N LYS A 193 4.09 -9.46 -25.36
CA LYS A 193 4.67 -10.40 -26.35
C LYS A 193 5.49 -9.67 -27.42
N ASP A 194 5.16 -8.41 -27.66
CA ASP A 194 5.72 -7.61 -28.75
C ASP A 194 6.99 -6.85 -28.32
N PHE A 195 7.12 -6.55 -27.02
CA PHE A 195 8.21 -5.73 -26.48
C PHE A 195 8.84 -6.35 -25.24
N LEU A 196 10.08 -6.81 -25.37
CA LEU A 196 10.84 -7.40 -24.27
C LEU A 196 11.05 -6.37 -23.14
N GLY A 197 10.84 -6.80 -21.89
CA GLY A 197 11.02 -5.94 -20.72
C GLY A 197 9.94 -4.87 -20.54
N VAL A 198 8.81 -4.99 -21.24
CA VAL A 198 7.63 -4.14 -21.08
C VAL A 198 6.46 -4.96 -20.56
N GLY A 199 5.78 -4.45 -19.53
CA GLY A 199 4.52 -4.98 -19.05
C GLY A 199 3.38 -3.97 -19.21
N HIS A 200 2.15 -4.43 -19.50
CA HIS A 200 0.98 -3.55 -19.54
C HIS A 200 0.21 -3.65 -18.23
N LEU A 201 -0.10 -2.50 -17.62
CA LEU A 201 -0.79 -2.47 -16.33
C LEU A 201 -2.21 -3.03 -16.42
N ILE A 202 -2.49 -4.12 -15.69
CA ILE A 202 -3.82 -4.74 -15.63
C ILE A 202 -4.59 -4.22 -14.43
N SER A 203 -3.92 -4.16 -13.28
CA SER A 203 -4.51 -3.70 -12.03
C SER A 203 -3.43 -3.20 -11.09
N TRP A 204 -3.85 -2.45 -10.08
CA TRP A 204 -2.99 -1.98 -9.03
C TRP A 204 -3.79 -1.84 -7.73
N ALA A 205 -3.10 -1.91 -6.61
CA ALA A 205 -3.68 -1.73 -5.29
C ALA A 205 -2.68 -1.04 -4.36
N SER A 206 -3.20 -0.45 -3.29
CA SER A 206 -2.36 0.12 -2.24
C SER A 206 -1.82 -0.96 -1.32
N LEU A 207 -0.61 -0.79 -0.79
CA LEU A 207 -0.07 -1.70 0.21
C LEU A 207 -0.89 -1.69 1.51
N ASP A 208 -1.49 -0.56 1.85
CA ASP A 208 -2.38 -0.45 3.02
C ASP A 208 -3.72 -1.18 2.84
N SER A 209 -4.09 -1.57 1.62
CA SER A 209 -5.31 -2.33 1.35
C SER A 209 -5.11 -3.84 1.49
N ILE A 210 -3.89 -4.29 1.79
CA ILE A 210 -3.61 -5.69 2.08
C ILE A 210 -4.16 -6.02 3.47
N TYR A 211 -4.95 -7.10 3.55
CA TYR A 211 -5.43 -7.65 4.80
C TYR A 211 -4.47 -8.70 5.36
N THR A 212 -4.09 -9.68 4.53
CA THR A 212 -3.08 -10.68 4.89
C THR A 212 -2.37 -11.22 3.66
N ILE A 213 -1.13 -11.67 3.85
CA ILE A 213 -0.34 -12.38 2.85
C ILE A 213 0.01 -13.74 3.45
N ILE A 214 -0.44 -14.80 2.78
CA ILE A 214 -0.27 -16.17 3.24
C ILE A 214 0.65 -16.88 2.26
N ARG A 215 1.77 -17.40 2.76
CA ARG A 215 2.65 -18.30 2.02
C ARG A 215 2.27 -19.74 2.34
N SER A 216 2.13 -20.58 1.32
CA SER A 216 1.81 -21.99 1.54
C SER A 216 3.02 -22.73 2.12
N ARG A 217 2.79 -23.60 3.13
CA ARG A 217 3.82 -24.49 3.69
C ARG A 217 4.14 -25.67 2.76
N SER A 218 3.16 -26.13 1.99
CA SER A 218 3.32 -27.25 1.07
C SER A 218 3.85 -26.85 -0.31
N GLN A 219 3.67 -25.57 -0.68
CA GLN A 219 4.12 -25.00 -1.95
C GLN A 219 4.79 -23.67 -1.66
N GLU A 220 6.09 -23.70 -1.45
CA GLU A 220 6.86 -22.54 -0.99
C GLU A 220 6.78 -21.32 -1.91
N ASN A 221 6.55 -21.53 -3.21
CA ASN A 221 6.38 -20.47 -4.20
C ASN A 221 4.93 -19.94 -4.26
N LYS A 222 3.97 -20.57 -3.59
CA LYS A 222 2.57 -20.13 -3.61
C LYS A 222 2.33 -19.06 -2.56
N VAL A 223 1.90 -17.89 -3.04
CA VAL A 223 1.52 -16.73 -2.23
C VAL A 223 0.05 -16.39 -2.47
N VAL A 224 -0.70 -16.15 -1.40
CA VAL A 224 -2.09 -15.70 -1.44
C VAL A 224 -2.15 -14.32 -0.81
N ILE A 225 -2.62 -13.33 -1.57
CA ILE A 225 -2.86 -11.97 -1.10
C ILE A 225 -4.36 -11.82 -0.88
N GLN A 226 -4.76 -11.56 0.35
CA GLN A 226 -6.13 -11.20 0.67
C GLN A 226 -6.21 -9.69 0.87
N TRP A 227 -7.14 -9.07 0.17
CA TRP A 227 -7.37 -7.62 0.22
C TRP A 227 -8.41 -7.28 1.28
N LYS A 228 -8.34 -6.06 1.82
CA LYS A 228 -9.37 -5.53 2.73
C LYS A 228 -10.71 -5.43 1.99
N LYS A 229 -11.79 -5.62 2.73
CA LYS A 229 -13.15 -5.49 2.21
C LYS A 229 -13.42 -4.03 1.83
N VAL A 230 -13.89 -3.79 0.61
CA VAL A 230 -14.39 -2.47 0.20
C VAL A 230 -15.91 -2.49 0.32
N ALA A 231 -16.44 -1.72 1.27
CA ALA A 231 -17.87 -1.59 1.53
C ALA A 231 -18.59 -2.95 1.75
N ARG A 232 -19.65 -3.22 0.98
CA ARG A 232 -20.48 -4.44 1.10
C ARG A 232 -19.96 -5.63 0.29
N GLU A 233 -18.90 -5.45 -0.50
CA GLU A 233 -18.39 -6.50 -1.38
C GLU A 233 -17.67 -7.61 -0.62
N ARG A 234 -17.52 -8.78 -1.23
CA ARG A 234 -16.78 -9.88 -0.61
C ARG A 234 -15.29 -9.55 -0.58
N GLN A 235 -14.60 -10.11 0.41
CA GLN A 235 -13.15 -10.04 0.46
C GLN A 235 -12.56 -10.67 -0.81
N ILE A 236 -11.69 -9.93 -1.50
CA ILE A 236 -11.03 -10.40 -2.72
C ILE A 236 -9.73 -11.09 -2.32
N SER A 237 -9.45 -12.22 -2.95
CA SER A 237 -8.21 -12.98 -2.79
C SER A 237 -7.58 -13.20 -4.15
N GLN A 238 -6.25 -13.09 -4.24
CA GLN A 238 -5.48 -13.43 -5.42
C GLN A 238 -4.39 -14.43 -5.06
N GLN A 239 -4.16 -15.41 -5.93
CA GLN A 239 -3.17 -16.47 -5.72
C GLN A 239 -2.11 -16.40 -6.81
N PHE A 240 -0.85 -16.43 -6.41
CA PHE A 240 0.30 -16.34 -7.29
C PHE A 240 1.29 -17.47 -7.01
N LEU A 241 1.95 -17.95 -8.05
CA LEU A 241 3.18 -18.75 -7.97
C LEU A 241 4.36 -17.84 -8.30
N ILE A 242 5.17 -17.53 -7.28
CA ILE A 242 6.29 -16.60 -7.32
C ILE A 242 7.55 -17.36 -6.90
N ASP A 243 8.53 -17.47 -7.79
CA ASP A 243 9.75 -18.25 -7.50
C ASP A 243 10.53 -17.66 -6.31
N GLN A 244 10.59 -16.33 -6.23
CA GLN A 244 11.19 -15.58 -5.11
C GLN A 244 10.16 -15.14 -4.06
N ALA A 245 9.20 -16.01 -3.70
CA ALA A 245 8.12 -15.70 -2.77
C ALA A 245 8.62 -15.11 -1.42
N SER A 246 9.76 -15.57 -0.90
CA SER A 246 10.31 -15.07 0.37
C SER A 246 10.77 -13.61 0.27
N GLU A 247 11.47 -13.25 -0.81
CA GLU A 247 11.92 -11.88 -1.07
C GLU A 247 10.72 -10.96 -1.30
N PHE A 248 9.73 -11.44 -2.08
CA PHE A 248 8.47 -10.76 -2.31
C PHE A 248 7.77 -10.38 -1.00
N VAL A 249 7.52 -11.37 -0.13
CA VAL A 249 6.83 -11.14 1.16
C VAL A 249 7.65 -10.21 2.04
N THR A 250 8.97 -10.38 2.10
CA THR A 250 9.86 -9.55 2.91
C THR A 250 9.81 -8.08 2.47
N LEU A 251 9.87 -7.83 1.17
CA LEU A 251 9.78 -6.48 0.61
C LEU A 251 8.43 -5.84 0.90
N VAL A 252 7.33 -6.56 0.68
CA VAL A 252 5.98 -6.05 0.97
C VAL A 252 5.83 -5.71 2.45
N CYS A 253 6.24 -6.61 3.35
CA CYS A 253 6.18 -6.38 4.79
C CYS A 253 7.07 -5.21 5.22
N SER A 254 8.27 -5.08 4.65
CA SER A 254 9.17 -3.95 4.92
C SER A 254 8.51 -2.62 4.55
N ASN A 255 7.91 -2.54 3.36
CA ASN A 255 7.21 -1.34 2.91
C ASN A 255 5.96 -1.04 3.76
N ILE A 256 5.14 -2.03 4.09
CA ILE A 256 3.98 -1.84 4.98
C ILE A 256 4.41 -1.32 6.35
N ARG A 257 5.47 -1.86 6.95
CA ARG A 257 5.98 -1.39 8.26
C ARG A 257 6.43 0.07 8.18
N LYS A 258 7.27 0.40 7.18
CA LYS A 258 7.73 1.77 6.96
C LYS A 258 6.56 2.74 6.73
N LEU A 259 5.49 2.33 6.04
CA LEU A 259 4.27 3.12 5.91
C LEU A 259 3.51 3.26 7.23
N GLY A 260 3.40 2.19 8.01
CA GLY A 260 2.80 2.20 9.35
C GLY A 260 3.51 3.18 10.29
N ASP A 261 4.84 3.18 10.28
CA ASP A 261 5.65 4.12 11.06
C ASP A 261 5.38 5.58 10.68
N LEU A 262 5.12 5.86 9.39
CA LEU A 262 4.73 7.21 8.94
C LEU A 262 3.34 7.61 9.42
N TYR A 263 2.39 6.67 9.49
CA TYR A 263 1.08 6.95 10.07
C TYR A 263 1.20 7.21 11.57
N ASN A 264 1.95 6.39 12.30
CA ASN A 264 2.13 6.51 13.75
C ASN A 264 2.85 7.81 14.16
N LYS A 265 3.95 8.17 13.48
CA LYS A 265 4.69 9.43 13.76
C LYS A 265 3.89 10.70 13.49
N ASN A 266 2.89 10.63 12.61
CA ASN A 266 1.99 11.76 12.37
C ASN A 266 0.79 11.76 13.33
N LEU A 267 0.35 10.61 13.83
CA LEU A 267 -0.63 10.53 14.91
C LEU A 267 -0.06 10.99 16.26
N GLU A 268 1.24 10.76 16.55
CA GLU A 268 1.89 11.27 17.78
C GLU A 268 1.92 12.81 17.88
N ASN A 269 1.66 13.53 16.78
CA ASN A 269 1.52 14.99 16.81
C ASN A 269 0.07 15.48 16.91
N GLU A 270 -0.94 14.60 16.88
CA GLU A 270 -2.35 15.01 16.98
C GLU A 270 -3.21 14.20 17.96
N LEU A 271 -2.74 13.07 18.51
CA LEU A 271 -3.51 12.29 19.49
C LEU A 271 -2.60 11.65 20.55
N GLU A 272 -2.74 12.13 21.79
CA GLU A 272 -2.58 11.27 22.96
C GLU A 272 -3.63 10.14 22.89
N SER A 273 -3.20 8.93 23.27
CA SER A 273 -3.97 7.70 23.53
C SER A 273 -4.23 6.71 22.38
N ASP A 274 -3.80 5.48 22.71
CA ASP A 274 -4.34 4.15 22.40
C ASP A 274 -4.09 3.47 21.03
N GLU A 275 -3.14 2.50 21.12
CA GLU A 275 -2.94 1.27 20.33
C GLU A 275 -2.72 1.44 18.80
N ILE A 276 -1.78 0.75 18.14
CA ILE A 276 -1.65 -0.71 18.00
C ILE A 276 -0.24 -1.00 17.43
N ASN A 277 0.54 -1.88 18.06
CA ASN A 277 1.77 -2.44 17.48
C ASN A 277 1.67 -3.98 17.41
N LEU A 278 1.29 -4.50 16.24
CA LEU A 278 0.84 -5.90 16.02
C LEU A 278 1.92 -7.00 16.18
N ASN A 279 3.16 -6.64 16.48
CA ASN A 279 4.21 -7.62 16.84
C ASN A 279 4.79 -7.44 18.25
N GLU A 280 4.61 -6.28 18.89
CA GLU A 280 5.08 -6.03 20.27
C GLU A 280 3.96 -6.16 21.32
N GLY A 281 2.69 -6.08 20.92
CA GLY A 281 1.56 -6.24 21.84
C GLY A 281 1.39 -7.67 22.38
N ASN A 282 1.96 -8.69 21.72
CA ASN A 282 1.59 -10.08 22.00
C ASN A 282 2.46 -10.74 23.08
N SER A 283 3.73 -10.34 23.24
CA SER A 283 4.48 -10.67 24.46
C SER A 283 3.84 -9.99 25.67
N LYS A 284 3.38 -8.75 25.51
CA LYS A 284 2.67 -7.99 26.54
C LYS A 284 1.38 -8.66 26.98
N ILE A 285 0.57 -9.24 26.08
CA ILE A 285 -0.66 -9.97 26.48
C ILE A 285 -0.32 -11.16 27.39
N LEU A 286 0.72 -11.94 27.08
CA LEU A 286 1.11 -13.09 27.91
C LEU A 286 1.73 -12.65 29.26
N GLU A 287 2.48 -11.56 29.26
CA GLU A 287 3.02 -10.92 30.48
C GLU A 287 1.90 -10.36 31.34
N GLU A 288 0.90 -9.72 30.73
CA GLU A 288 -0.29 -9.19 31.40
C GLU A 288 -1.14 -10.32 31.99
N ILE A 289 -1.42 -11.39 31.23
CA ILE A 289 -2.11 -12.57 31.78
C ILE A 289 -1.37 -13.07 33.02
N SER A 290 -0.04 -13.20 32.95
CA SER A 290 0.76 -13.69 34.08
C SER A 290 0.73 -12.72 35.27
N LYS A 291 0.80 -11.40 35.02
CA LYS A 291 0.71 -10.35 36.04
C LYS A 291 -0.67 -10.35 36.73
N TYR A 292 -1.74 -10.45 35.95
CA TYR A 292 -3.09 -10.48 36.47
C TYR A 292 -3.39 -11.79 37.22
N GLU A 293 -2.81 -12.93 36.81
CA GLU A 293 -2.89 -14.17 37.57
C GLU A 293 -2.23 -14.04 38.95
N SER A 294 -1.03 -13.46 39.02
CA SER A 294 -0.37 -13.18 40.30
C SER A 294 -1.12 -12.15 41.14
N MET A 295 -1.70 -11.13 40.50
CA MET A 295 -2.54 -10.14 41.17
C MET A 295 -3.83 -10.77 41.71
N PHE A 296 -4.43 -11.71 40.99
CA PHE A 296 -5.61 -12.44 41.44
C PHE A 296 -5.32 -13.33 42.66
N GLU A 297 -4.13 -13.95 42.71
CA GLU A 297 -3.70 -14.72 43.88
C GLU A 297 -3.54 -13.88 45.14
N SER A 298 -3.30 -12.58 45.00
CA SER A 298 -3.15 -11.63 46.12
C SER A 298 -4.43 -10.83 46.42
N ILE A 299 -5.21 -10.49 45.40
CA ILE A 299 -6.37 -9.60 45.47
C ILE A 299 -7.52 -10.26 44.70
N ASN A 300 -8.33 -11.04 45.44
CA ASN A 300 -9.43 -11.84 44.91
C ASN A 300 -10.66 -10.97 44.55
N LYS A 301 -10.51 -10.09 43.55
CA LYS A 301 -11.52 -9.13 43.06
C LYS A 301 -12.20 -9.61 41.78
N ILE A 302 -13.48 -9.30 41.62
CA ILE A 302 -14.30 -9.69 40.45
C ILE A 302 -13.79 -9.00 39.18
N GLU A 303 -13.38 -7.74 39.28
CA GLU A 303 -12.93 -6.95 38.12
C GLU A 303 -11.66 -7.55 37.49
N THR A 304 -10.79 -8.14 38.33
CA THR A 304 -9.56 -8.83 37.91
C THR A 304 -9.88 -10.11 37.13
N VAL A 305 -10.96 -10.82 37.49
CA VAL A 305 -11.43 -12.03 36.77
C VAL A 305 -11.96 -11.65 35.39
N ASP A 306 -12.77 -10.59 35.31
CA ASP A 306 -13.35 -10.12 34.04
C ASP A 306 -12.23 -9.65 33.08
N SER A 307 -11.23 -8.94 33.60
CA SER A 307 -10.06 -8.52 32.81
C SER A 307 -9.22 -9.72 32.34
N LEU A 308 -9.00 -10.72 33.21
CA LEU A 308 -8.31 -11.95 32.83
C LEU A 308 -9.04 -12.71 31.73
N MET A 309 -10.37 -12.78 31.80
CA MET A 309 -11.17 -13.45 30.78
C MET A 309 -11.04 -12.78 29.40
N VAL A 310 -11.07 -11.45 29.36
CA VAL A 310 -10.88 -10.71 28.11
C VAL A 310 -9.49 -10.96 27.53
N LEU A 311 -8.45 -10.94 28.37
CA LEU A 311 -7.07 -11.21 27.94
C LEU A 311 -6.89 -12.64 27.42
N TYR A 312 -7.45 -13.63 28.11
CA TYR A 312 -7.44 -15.03 27.69
C TYR A 312 -8.14 -15.22 26.34
N GLN A 313 -9.31 -14.60 26.14
CA GLN A 313 -10.05 -14.71 24.89
C GLN A 313 -9.27 -14.09 23.71
N LYS A 314 -8.67 -12.91 23.91
CA LYS A 314 -7.79 -12.27 22.92
C LYS A 314 -6.60 -13.16 22.58
N ALA A 315 -5.96 -13.78 23.58
CA ALA A 315 -4.82 -14.66 23.37
C ALA A 315 -5.20 -15.96 22.63
N ILE A 316 -6.33 -16.58 22.98
CA ILE A 316 -6.83 -17.80 22.35
C ILE A 316 -7.17 -17.55 20.88
N GLU A 317 -7.90 -16.48 20.57
CA GLU A 317 -8.24 -16.11 19.19
C GLU A 317 -6.97 -15.96 18.33
N TYR A 318 -5.97 -15.27 18.86
CA TYR A 318 -4.69 -15.06 18.18
C TYR A 318 -3.90 -16.35 17.96
N TYR A 319 -3.71 -17.17 19.00
CA TYR A 319 -2.88 -18.37 18.90
C TYR A 319 -3.57 -19.53 18.17
N SER A 320 -4.91 -19.55 18.11
CA SER A 320 -5.67 -20.54 17.34
C SER A 320 -5.30 -20.56 15.85
N LEU A 321 -4.85 -19.43 15.32
CA LEU A 321 -4.47 -19.26 13.91
C LEU A 321 -2.96 -19.44 13.66
N LYS A 322 -2.13 -19.38 14.71
CA LYS A 322 -0.66 -19.28 14.58
C LYS A 322 0.10 -20.47 15.15
N ASP A 323 -0.30 -20.99 16.30
CA ASP A 323 0.44 -22.03 17.03
C ASP A 323 -0.53 -22.89 17.85
N GLU A 324 -0.78 -24.09 17.34
CA GLU A 324 -1.70 -25.06 17.93
C GLU A 324 -1.27 -25.51 19.34
N ALA A 325 0.05 -25.59 19.61
CA ALA A 325 0.55 -26.00 20.90
C ALA A 325 0.30 -24.92 21.97
N MET A 326 0.56 -23.65 21.62
CA MET A 326 0.29 -22.52 22.51
C MET A 326 -1.21 -22.28 22.72
N TYR A 327 -2.02 -22.46 21.68
CA TYR A 327 -3.47 -22.43 21.77
C TYR A 327 -4.01 -23.44 22.78
N GLN A 328 -3.60 -24.71 22.68
CA GLN A 328 -4.01 -25.76 23.61
C GLN A 328 -3.56 -25.44 25.05
N LYS A 329 -2.35 -24.92 25.22
CA LYS A 329 -1.82 -24.51 26.53
C LYS A 329 -2.65 -23.37 27.14
N LEU A 330 -3.06 -22.37 26.36
CA LEU A 330 -3.87 -21.25 26.84
C LEU A 330 -5.30 -21.68 27.22
N ILE A 331 -5.91 -22.57 26.45
CA ILE A 331 -7.21 -23.16 26.77
C ILE A 331 -7.13 -23.94 28.09
N GLN A 332 -6.11 -24.78 28.26
CA GLN A 332 -5.91 -25.53 29.49
C GLN A 332 -5.71 -24.61 30.70
N ARG A 333 -4.92 -23.54 30.56
CA ARG A 333 -4.73 -22.54 31.62
C ARG A 333 -6.03 -21.82 31.99
N MET A 334 -6.82 -21.41 30.99
CA MET A 334 -8.12 -20.78 31.21
C MET A 334 -9.08 -21.73 31.94
N HIS A 335 -9.14 -23.01 31.56
CA HIS A 335 -9.95 -24.01 32.26
C HIS A 335 -9.48 -24.25 33.70
N LEU A 336 -8.17 -24.33 33.93
CA LEU A 336 -7.60 -24.46 35.27
C LEU A 336 -7.94 -23.23 36.14
N PHE A 337 -7.90 -22.04 35.55
CA PHE A 337 -8.28 -20.80 36.21
C PHE A 337 -9.77 -20.82 36.60
N LEU A 338 -10.66 -21.09 35.66
CA LEU A 338 -12.12 -21.12 35.90
C LEU A 338 -12.56 -22.22 36.88
N SER A 339 -11.79 -23.32 36.99
CA SER A 339 -12.07 -24.41 37.92
C SER A 339 -11.62 -24.14 39.36
N LYS A 340 -10.91 -23.03 39.64
CA LYS A 340 -10.56 -22.65 41.02
C LYS A 340 -11.83 -22.37 41.83
N LYS A 341 -11.99 -23.03 42.98
CA LYS A 341 -13.18 -22.93 43.87
C LYS A 341 -13.57 -21.49 44.22
N ASN A 342 -12.59 -20.59 44.34
CA ASN A 342 -12.83 -19.18 44.70
C ASN A 342 -13.53 -18.41 43.57
N ILE A 343 -13.22 -18.72 42.31
CA ILE A 343 -13.80 -18.09 41.12
C ILE A 343 -15.24 -18.55 40.94
N MET A 344 -15.50 -19.86 41.09
CA MET A 344 -16.87 -20.39 41.04
C MET A 344 -17.78 -19.74 42.10
N LYS A 345 -17.29 -19.56 43.33
CA LYS A 345 -18.04 -18.85 44.38
C LYS A 345 -18.31 -17.37 44.03
N MET A 346 -17.40 -16.71 43.31
CA MET A 346 -17.59 -15.32 42.87
C MET A 346 -18.64 -15.21 41.77
N PHE A 347 -18.66 -16.15 40.82
CA PHE A 347 -19.71 -16.23 39.81
C PHE A 347 -21.09 -16.55 40.41
N GLU A 348 -21.16 -17.46 41.38
CA GLU A 348 -22.40 -17.75 42.12
C GLU A 348 -22.90 -16.53 42.90
N LYS A 349 -22.00 -15.77 43.54
CA LYS A 349 -22.34 -14.54 44.26
C LYS A 349 -22.86 -13.45 43.30
N ARG A 350 -22.25 -13.31 42.12
CA ARG A 350 -22.70 -12.39 41.07
C ARG A 350 -24.08 -12.76 40.55
N LYS A 351 -24.31 -14.04 40.26
CA LYS A 351 -25.61 -14.54 39.79
C LYS A 351 -26.73 -14.25 40.79
N LYS A 352 -26.50 -14.44 42.08
CA LYS A 352 -27.46 -14.09 43.14
C LYS A 352 -27.74 -12.59 43.25
N LEU A 353 -26.74 -11.75 43.00
CA LEU A 353 -26.88 -10.29 42.99
C LEU A 353 -27.69 -9.79 41.78
N GLU A 354 -27.51 -10.42 40.61
CA GLU A 354 -28.25 -10.10 39.39
C GLU A 354 -29.70 -10.61 39.45
N GLU A 355 -29.95 -11.77 40.07
CA GLU A 355 -31.30 -12.29 40.35
C GLU A 355 -32.05 -11.41 41.37
N GLY A 356 -31.36 -10.84 42.37
CA GLY A 356 -31.96 -9.91 43.34
C GLY A 356 -32.38 -8.56 42.72
N LYS A 357 -31.52 -7.97 41.87
CA LYS A 357 -31.83 -6.70 41.18
C LYS A 357 -33.00 -6.81 40.19
N ASN A 358 -33.17 -7.97 39.57
CA ASN A 358 -34.29 -8.19 38.67
C ASN A 358 -35.62 -8.33 39.42
N MET A 359 -35.61 -8.80 40.67
CA MET A 359 -36.80 -8.85 41.54
C MET A 359 -37.19 -7.45 42.06
N GLU A 360 -36.23 -6.62 42.47
CA GLU A 360 -36.50 -5.22 42.89
C GLU A 360 -37.07 -4.38 41.73
N ASN A 361 -36.54 -4.51 40.51
CA ASN A 361 -37.09 -3.80 39.34
C ASN A 361 -38.53 -4.24 38.97
N LEU A 362 -38.91 -5.49 39.27
CA LEU A 362 -40.26 -6.01 39.06
C LEU A 362 -41.25 -5.54 40.13
N GLU A 363 -40.78 -5.16 41.32
CA GLU A 363 -41.61 -4.56 42.38
C GLU A 363 -41.81 -3.05 42.14
N ASP A 364 -40.78 -2.33 41.72
CA ASP A 364 -40.86 -0.91 41.34
C ASP A 364 -41.74 -0.65 40.11
N GLU A 365 -41.84 -1.61 39.17
CA GLU A 365 -42.79 -1.52 38.05
C GLU A 365 -44.24 -1.79 38.47
N LYS A 366 -44.47 -2.60 39.51
CA LYS A 366 -45.82 -2.86 40.05
C LYS A 366 -46.36 -1.69 40.86
N GLU A 367 -45.52 -0.97 41.61
CA GLU A 367 -45.93 0.24 42.34
C GLU A 367 -46.26 1.43 41.42
N LYS A 368 -45.75 1.46 40.19
CA LYS A 368 -46.11 2.50 39.19
C LYS A 368 -47.40 2.23 38.43
N LEU A 369 -48.02 1.06 38.63
CA LEU A 369 -49.24 0.61 37.96
C LEU A 369 -50.49 0.68 38.86
N ILE A 370 -50.34 1.16 40.10
CA ILE A 370 -51.42 1.49 41.05
C ILE A 370 -51.47 3.00 41.19
#